data_AF-A0AAV9PRB3-F1
#
_entry.id   AF-A0AAV9PRB3-F1
#
_cell.length_a   1.000
_cell.length_b   1.000
_cell.length_c   1.000
_cell.angle_alpha   90.00
_cell.angle_beta   90.00
_cell.angle_gamma   90.00
#
_symmetry.space_group_name_H-M   'P 1'
#
loop_
_entity.id
_entity.type
_entity.pdbx_description
1 polymer ?
#
loop_
_entity_poly.entity_id
_entity_poly.type
_entity_poly.pdbx_seq_one_letter_code
_entity_poly.pdbx_strand_id
1 'polypeptide(L)'
;MADLPQSKSPGSGTLLLILIQVASRALTFIGNQVLLRFLSPSLLGIAVQLELVSVTSLYFARESLRVALQRQPPSPPDAEQKQGGRGNATQTVVNLSYLAILLGLVISTAFGWSYLYSAPSAVLGSPYFDIAFRIYAAATILELLAEPAFVVIQQKALYADRARAETLAAMARCFSACIVAVIGHKRHMAPSVLPFAVGQAAYAAVLLALYLVPVLRLSRGEKFSIAPRKLDADAITTGNNNRTYYAQRFHKAILGLATTMYVQSVFKLFLTQGDALILSFLSSLADQGAFALASNYGGLLARLVFQPVEESSRNMFGRLLSSSSSSASSTQRQPTDTKSNTAAEHAKIVQALKYLTNTLHFYNILSLPLVSIAPHILPLVVRHIMGARWYTPSTASLLGVYCYYIPLMAVNGILDAFVTSVATPAQLRTQSIWMLLFTASYGIVAWAMLTKFQLGAAGLVGANMVNMGLRIVWSIVFVRQWVREHDRVDSDKGLWKPMVRDSLPAGSSVIVAALLTLGLRLQATGRTDGGLELDRQFLGLLTAGIVLLGSTILFAERDFWLQMLQSIVPQRLAAKIPGLNKRSSTKPQPSNTTGNPNTST
;
A
#
# COMPACT_ATOMS: atom_id res chain seq x y z
N MET A 1 -27.96 -34.90 21.86
CA MET A 1 -26.92 -33.90 22.13
C MET A 1 -26.47 -33.36 20.80
N ALA A 2 -26.85 -32.12 20.49
CA ALA A 2 -26.58 -31.48 19.21
C ALA A 2 -25.11 -31.04 19.15
N ASP A 3 -24.43 -31.41 18.06
CA ASP A 3 -23.10 -30.95 17.71
C ASP A 3 -23.11 -29.43 17.51
N LEU A 4 -22.40 -28.71 18.39
CA LEU A 4 -22.08 -27.31 18.19
C LEU A 4 -21.07 -27.17 17.03
N PRO A 5 -21.31 -26.27 16.06
CA PRO A 5 -20.37 -26.05 14.96
C PRO A 5 -19.07 -25.45 15.49
N GLN A 6 -17.97 -26.17 15.27
CA GLN A 6 -16.61 -25.71 15.53
C GLN A 6 -16.35 -24.39 14.81
N SER A 7 -16.22 -23.29 15.57
CA SER A 7 -15.78 -22.01 15.03
C SER A 7 -14.39 -22.18 14.43
N LYS A 8 -14.26 -22.06 13.10
CA LYS A 8 -12.97 -21.96 12.42
C LYS A 8 -12.13 -20.89 13.10
N SER A 9 -10.91 -21.26 13.51
CA SER A 9 -9.92 -20.33 14.09
C SER A 9 -9.78 -19.08 13.20
N PRO A 10 -10.00 -17.86 13.76
CA PRO A 10 -9.91 -16.61 13.01
C PRO A 10 -8.50 -16.29 12.47
N GLY A 11 -7.45 -17.01 12.90
CA GLY A 11 -6.08 -16.82 12.42
C GLY A 11 -5.81 -17.40 11.02
N SER A 12 -6.53 -18.44 10.61
CA SER A 12 -6.22 -19.18 9.36
C SER A 12 -6.59 -18.40 8.09
N GLY A 13 -7.70 -17.65 8.10
CA GLY A 13 -8.13 -16.84 6.95
C GLY A 13 -7.22 -15.61 6.73
N THR A 14 -6.83 -14.96 7.81
CA THR A 14 -5.91 -13.81 7.83
C THR A 14 -4.53 -14.19 7.25
N LEU A 15 -3.99 -15.32 7.69
CA LEU A 15 -2.70 -15.83 7.19
C LEU A 15 -2.77 -16.22 5.70
N LEU A 16 -3.86 -16.86 5.27
CA LEU A 16 -4.06 -17.21 3.86
C LEU A 16 -4.10 -15.97 2.96
N LEU A 17 -4.78 -14.90 3.39
CA LEU A 17 -4.82 -13.64 2.66
C LEU A 17 -3.43 -13.00 2.56
N ILE A 18 -2.67 -12.97 3.67
CA ILE A 18 -1.30 -12.48 3.68
C ILE A 18 -0.43 -13.31 2.71
N LEU A 19 -0.54 -14.64 2.73
CA LEU A 19 0.24 -15.51 1.86
C LEU A 19 -0.09 -15.31 0.37
N ILE A 20 -1.38 -15.16 0.04
CA ILE A 20 -1.83 -14.88 -1.33
C ILE A 20 -1.28 -13.52 -1.80
N GLN A 21 -1.33 -12.49 -0.96
CA GLN A 21 -0.80 -11.17 -1.29
C GLN A 21 0.73 -11.19 -1.47
N VAL A 22 1.45 -11.90 -0.59
CA VAL A 22 2.91 -12.09 -0.72
C VAL A 22 3.24 -12.80 -2.03
N ALA A 23 2.54 -13.89 -2.34
CA ALA A 23 2.77 -14.69 -3.56
C ALA A 23 2.50 -13.90 -4.84
N SER A 24 1.39 -13.15 -4.90
CA SER A 24 1.04 -12.30 -6.04
C SER A 24 2.09 -11.21 -6.29
N ARG A 25 2.59 -10.57 -5.22
CA ARG A 25 3.61 -9.52 -5.31
C ARG A 25 5.00 -10.07 -5.62
N ALA A 26 5.32 -11.27 -5.14
CA ALA A 26 6.55 -11.98 -5.50
C ALA A 26 6.55 -12.37 -6.98
N LEU A 27 5.42 -12.83 -7.51
CA LEU A 27 5.29 -13.17 -8.93
C LEU A 27 5.51 -11.96 -9.84
N THR A 28 4.92 -10.81 -9.49
CA THR A 28 5.14 -9.55 -10.23
C THR A 28 6.59 -9.08 -10.12
N PHE A 29 7.23 -9.23 -8.95
CA PHE A 29 8.66 -8.93 -8.81
C PHE A 29 9.53 -9.81 -9.71
N ILE A 30 9.29 -11.12 -9.76
CA ILE A 30 10.02 -12.05 -10.64
C ILE A 30 9.84 -11.67 -12.11
N GLY A 31 8.61 -11.37 -12.53
CA GLY A 31 8.32 -10.89 -13.89
C GLY A 31 9.11 -9.63 -14.25
N ASN A 32 9.16 -8.66 -13.32
CA ASN A 32 9.98 -7.46 -13.49
C ASN A 32 11.48 -7.77 -13.56
N GLN A 33 12.00 -8.71 -12.76
CA GLN A 33 13.41 -9.12 -12.83
C GLN A 33 13.76 -9.80 -14.17
N VAL A 34 12.83 -10.55 -14.77
CA VAL A 34 13.04 -11.13 -16.11
C VAL A 34 13.13 -10.03 -17.17
N LEU A 35 12.23 -9.04 -17.12
CA LEU A 35 12.30 -7.86 -17.99
C LEU A 35 13.63 -7.12 -17.86
N LEU A 36 14.14 -6.95 -16.63
CA LEU A 36 15.40 -6.26 -16.35
C LEU A 36 16.64 -6.94 -16.94
N ARG A 37 16.59 -8.24 -17.25
CA ARG A 37 17.71 -8.93 -17.91
C ARG A 37 17.90 -8.52 -19.37
N PHE A 38 16.86 -8.00 -20.00
CA PHE A 38 16.87 -7.60 -21.42
C PHE A 38 16.95 -6.08 -21.60
N LEU A 39 17.05 -5.32 -20.51
CA LEU A 39 16.92 -3.87 -20.52
C LEU A 39 18.09 -3.23 -19.79
N SER A 40 18.49 -2.04 -20.26
CA SER A 40 19.47 -1.25 -19.54
C SER A 40 18.80 -0.38 -18.46
N PRO A 41 19.57 0.05 -17.45
CA PRO A 41 19.22 1.11 -16.50
C PRO A 41 18.49 2.31 -17.07
N SER A 42 19.10 2.88 -18.10
CA SER A 42 18.63 4.11 -18.72
C SER A 42 17.29 3.89 -19.40
N LEU A 43 17.11 2.75 -20.09
CA LEU A 43 15.88 2.42 -20.78
C LEU A 43 14.72 2.15 -19.83
N LEU A 44 14.99 1.48 -18.69
CA LEU A 44 13.99 1.32 -17.65
C LEU A 44 13.58 2.66 -17.04
N GLY A 45 14.54 3.53 -16.75
CA GLY A 45 14.27 4.88 -16.24
C GLY A 45 13.38 5.68 -17.19
N ILE A 46 13.67 5.63 -18.48
CA ILE A 46 12.85 6.28 -19.52
C ILE A 46 11.44 5.65 -19.58
N ALA A 47 11.33 4.32 -19.55
CA ALA A 47 10.04 3.62 -19.56
C ALA A 47 9.15 4.04 -18.38
N VAL A 48 9.73 4.13 -17.18
CA VAL A 48 9.04 4.56 -15.96
C VAL A 48 8.59 6.02 -16.06
N GLN A 49 9.41 6.91 -16.63
CA GLN A 49 9.02 8.30 -16.83
C GLN A 49 7.85 8.44 -17.80
N LEU A 50 7.87 7.71 -18.93
CA LEU A 50 6.76 7.70 -19.89
C LEU A 50 5.47 7.15 -19.27
N GLU A 51 5.59 6.06 -18.50
CA GLU A 51 4.47 5.49 -17.76
C GLU A 51 3.92 6.48 -16.72
N LEU A 52 4.79 7.18 -16.00
CA LEU A 52 4.40 8.19 -15.02
C LEU A 52 3.62 9.33 -15.68
N VAL A 53 4.09 9.84 -16.82
CA VAL A 53 3.37 10.86 -17.60
C VAL A 53 1.98 10.36 -17.98
N SER A 54 1.85 9.13 -18.47
CA SER A 54 0.55 8.54 -18.83
C SER A 54 -0.36 8.37 -17.61
N VAL A 55 0.11 7.75 -16.54
CA VAL A 55 -0.70 7.46 -15.34
C VAL A 55 -1.15 8.74 -14.66
N THR A 56 -0.25 9.73 -14.52
CA THR A 56 -0.59 11.03 -13.93
C THR A 56 -1.58 11.78 -14.81
N SER A 57 -1.41 11.76 -16.14
CA SER A 57 -2.39 12.37 -17.06
C SER A 57 -3.78 11.76 -16.89
N LEU A 58 -3.87 10.43 -16.86
CA LEU A 58 -5.13 9.71 -16.66
C LEU A 58 -5.74 10.01 -15.29
N TYR A 59 -4.94 10.00 -14.23
CA TYR A 59 -5.41 10.28 -12.87
C TYR A 59 -6.13 11.62 -12.78
N PHE A 60 -5.49 12.69 -13.25
CA PHE A 60 -6.11 14.01 -13.28
C PHE A 60 -7.31 14.04 -14.22
N ALA A 61 -7.24 13.40 -15.38
CA ALA A 61 -8.33 13.44 -16.36
C ALA A 61 -9.65 12.85 -15.83
N ARG A 62 -9.61 11.71 -15.11
CA ARG A 62 -10.82 10.90 -14.89
C ARG A 62 -11.17 10.62 -13.43
N GLU A 63 -10.23 10.62 -12.50
CA GLU A 63 -10.45 10.01 -11.19
C GLU A 63 -11.54 10.73 -10.38
N SER A 64 -11.44 12.05 -10.27
CA SER A 64 -12.44 12.84 -9.55
C SER A 64 -13.82 12.79 -10.20
N LEU A 65 -13.87 12.63 -11.54
CA LEU A 65 -15.12 12.48 -12.26
C LEU A 65 -15.75 11.11 -12.01
N ARG A 66 -14.97 10.03 -12.00
CA ARG A 66 -15.45 8.68 -11.66
C ARG A 66 -16.09 8.64 -10.27
N VAL A 67 -15.48 9.29 -9.28
CA VAL A 67 -16.03 9.36 -7.91
C VAL A 67 -17.32 10.19 -7.87
N ALA A 68 -17.37 11.33 -8.58
CA ALA A 68 -18.57 12.14 -8.63
C ALA A 68 -19.74 11.42 -9.32
N LEU A 69 -19.47 10.68 -10.40
CA LEU A 69 -20.47 9.94 -11.17
C LEU A 69 -21.03 8.71 -10.44
N GLN A 70 -20.40 8.25 -9.35
CA GLN A 70 -20.98 7.23 -8.47
C GLN A 70 -22.16 7.77 -7.64
N ARG A 71 -22.21 9.08 -7.37
CA ARG A 71 -23.33 9.70 -6.69
C ARG A 71 -24.43 9.95 -7.71
N GLN A 72 -25.40 9.03 -7.79
CA GLN A 72 -26.50 9.11 -8.75
C GLN A 72 -27.25 10.45 -8.60
N PRO A 73 -27.71 11.07 -9.71
CA PRO A 73 -28.63 12.19 -9.61
C PRO A 73 -29.94 11.72 -8.94
N PRO A 74 -30.54 12.50 -8.04
CA PRO A 74 -31.83 12.16 -7.46
C PRO A 74 -32.85 12.06 -8.59
N SER A 75 -33.33 10.84 -8.85
CA SER A 75 -34.40 10.60 -9.81
C SER A 75 -35.73 10.67 -9.05
N PRO A 76 -36.74 11.41 -9.54
CA PRO A 76 -38.06 11.38 -8.93
C PRO A 76 -38.64 9.96 -9.00
N PRO A 77 -39.39 9.51 -7.98
CA PRO A 77 -39.85 8.12 -7.84
C PRO A 77 -40.65 7.62 -9.05
N ASP A 78 -41.31 8.51 -9.79
CA ASP A 78 -42.12 8.16 -10.98
C ASP A 78 -41.29 7.95 -12.26
N ALA A 79 -40.03 8.41 -12.30
CA ALA A 79 -39.15 8.27 -13.46
C ALA A 79 -38.40 6.92 -13.50
N GLU A 80 -38.28 6.21 -12.37
CA GLU A 80 -37.61 4.90 -12.30
C GLU A 80 -38.41 3.78 -12.96
N GLN A 81 -39.75 3.91 -13.05
CA GLN A 81 -40.63 2.90 -13.64
C GLN A 81 -40.70 2.94 -15.17
N LYS A 82 -40.35 4.06 -15.81
CA LYS A 82 -40.34 4.16 -17.28
C LYS A 82 -38.96 3.80 -17.84
N GLN A 83 -38.91 2.87 -18.80
CA GLN A 83 -37.65 2.48 -19.50
C GLN A 83 -36.88 3.69 -20.07
N GLY A 84 -37.57 4.76 -20.48
CA GLY A 84 -36.95 6.01 -20.93
C GLY A 84 -36.22 6.82 -19.84
N GLY A 85 -36.65 6.73 -18.57
CA GLY A 85 -36.01 7.42 -17.45
C GLY A 85 -34.63 6.83 -17.10
N ARG A 86 -34.52 5.49 -17.13
CA ARG A 86 -33.24 4.78 -16.92
C ARG A 86 -32.22 5.08 -18.02
N GLY A 87 -32.66 5.10 -19.29
CA GLY A 87 -31.80 5.48 -20.43
C GLY A 87 -31.27 6.91 -20.32
N ASN A 88 -32.10 7.86 -19.87
CA ASN A 88 -31.72 9.26 -19.70
C ASN A 88 -30.72 9.48 -18.55
N ALA A 89 -30.86 8.74 -17.45
CA ALA A 89 -29.89 8.76 -16.35
C ALA A 89 -28.52 8.23 -16.80
N THR A 90 -28.49 7.12 -17.54
CA THR A 90 -27.25 6.57 -18.11
C THR A 90 -26.65 7.49 -19.18
N GLN A 91 -27.47 8.14 -20.01
CA GLN A 91 -26.99 9.11 -21.00
C GLN A 91 -26.35 10.35 -20.35
N THR A 92 -26.88 10.82 -19.22
CA THR A 92 -26.29 11.94 -18.46
C THR A 92 -24.89 11.60 -17.99
N VAL A 93 -24.71 10.39 -17.46
CA VAL A 93 -23.43 9.87 -16.98
C VAL A 93 -22.42 9.69 -18.12
N VAL A 94 -22.89 9.15 -19.26
CA VAL A 94 -22.09 9.04 -20.50
C VAL A 94 -21.66 10.42 -20.99
N ASN A 95 -22.57 11.40 -21.08
CA ASN A 95 -22.24 12.77 -21.50
C ASN A 95 -21.18 13.41 -20.60
N LEU A 96 -21.27 13.22 -19.27
CA LEU A 96 -20.27 13.74 -18.34
C LEU A 96 -18.91 13.04 -18.53
N SER A 97 -18.87 11.74 -18.80
CA SER A 97 -17.61 11.01 -19.02
C SER A 97 -16.77 11.55 -20.20
N TYR A 98 -17.41 12.17 -21.21
CA TYR A 98 -16.70 12.85 -22.30
C TYR A 98 -15.90 14.08 -21.83
N LEU A 99 -16.24 14.66 -20.66
CA LEU A 99 -15.43 15.70 -20.05
C LEU A 99 -14.06 15.16 -19.60
N ALA A 100 -13.99 13.90 -19.14
CA ALA A 100 -12.71 13.27 -18.83
C ALA A 100 -11.84 13.06 -20.07
N ILE A 101 -12.45 12.76 -21.23
CA ILE A 101 -11.72 12.68 -22.50
C ILE A 101 -11.16 14.05 -22.88
N LEU A 102 -11.98 15.10 -22.85
CA LEU A 102 -11.55 16.46 -23.17
C LEU A 102 -10.44 16.95 -22.23
N LEU A 103 -10.65 16.79 -20.92
CA LEU A 103 -9.68 17.16 -19.90
C LEU A 103 -8.38 16.34 -20.06
N GLY A 104 -8.51 15.05 -20.33
CA GLY A 104 -7.37 14.16 -20.56
C GLY A 104 -6.57 14.51 -21.80
N LEU A 105 -7.18 14.95 -22.90
CA LEU A 105 -6.46 15.44 -24.07
C LEU A 105 -5.64 16.69 -23.74
N VAL A 106 -6.22 17.66 -23.04
CA VAL A 106 -5.51 18.90 -22.64
C VAL A 106 -4.36 18.59 -21.66
N ILE A 107 -4.63 17.77 -20.65
CA ILE A 107 -3.64 17.44 -19.61
C ILE A 107 -2.53 16.56 -20.20
N SER A 108 -2.87 15.55 -21.01
CA SER A 108 -1.88 14.65 -21.62
C SER A 108 -0.99 15.37 -22.62
N THR A 109 -1.53 16.31 -23.40
CA THR A 109 -0.71 17.16 -24.29
C THR A 109 0.19 18.10 -23.49
N ALA A 110 -0.31 18.75 -22.44
CA ALA A 110 0.49 19.61 -21.57
C ALA A 110 1.64 18.85 -20.88
N PHE A 111 1.37 17.68 -20.30
CA PHE A 111 2.40 16.86 -19.66
C PHE A 111 3.37 16.24 -20.67
N GLY A 112 2.88 15.79 -21.82
CA GLY A 112 3.73 15.28 -22.90
C GLY A 112 4.68 16.35 -23.45
N TRP A 113 4.18 17.58 -23.64
CA TRP A 113 4.98 18.72 -24.06
C TRP A 113 6.03 19.10 -23.01
N SER A 114 5.59 19.23 -21.74
CA SER A 114 6.49 19.53 -20.62
C SER A 114 7.61 18.48 -20.50
N TYR A 115 7.28 17.20 -20.67
CA TYR A 115 8.26 16.12 -20.66
C TYR A 115 9.29 16.26 -21.79
N LEU A 116 8.85 16.50 -23.03
CA LEU A 116 9.75 16.68 -24.17
C LEU A 116 10.67 17.89 -24.01
N TYR A 117 10.17 18.97 -23.41
CA TYR A 117 10.96 20.17 -23.14
C TYR A 117 12.02 19.96 -22.05
N SER A 118 11.68 19.20 -21.00
CA SER A 118 12.60 18.94 -19.87
C SER A 118 13.49 17.70 -20.05
N ALA A 119 13.27 16.88 -21.08
CA ALA A 119 14.00 15.63 -21.28
C ALA A 119 15.48 15.88 -21.63
N PRO A 120 16.44 15.26 -20.92
CA PRO A 120 17.86 15.33 -21.26
C PRO A 120 18.15 14.78 -22.67
N SER A 121 19.14 15.32 -23.38
CA SER A 121 19.52 14.90 -24.73
C SER A 121 19.87 13.41 -24.83
N ALA A 122 20.34 12.80 -23.74
CA ALA A 122 20.61 11.36 -23.64
C ALA A 122 19.34 10.48 -23.71
N VAL A 123 18.19 11.01 -23.29
CA VAL A 123 16.89 10.33 -23.39
C VAL A 123 16.36 10.42 -24.81
N LEU A 124 16.42 11.60 -25.40
CA LEU A 124 15.98 11.87 -26.77
C LEU A 124 16.79 11.10 -27.81
N GLY A 125 18.09 10.87 -27.55
CA GLY A 125 18.97 10.07 -28.40
C GLY A 125 18.82 8.55 -28.22
N SER A 126 17.90 8.07 -27.38
CA SER A 126 17.74 6.63 -27.15
C SER A 126 17.06 5.91 -28.33
N PRO A 127 17.45 4.67 -28.64
CA PRO A 127 16.90 3.94 -29.79
C PRO A 127 15.38 3.81 -29.70
N TYR A 128 14.68 4.17 -30.78
CA TYR A 128 13.22 4.08 -30.92
C TYR A 128 12.41 4.92 -29.93
N PHE A 129 13.00 5.96 -29.33
CA PHE A 129 12.31 6.83 -28.36
C PHE A 129 11.07 7.52 -28.95
N ASP A 130 11.18 8.18 -30.11
CA ASP A 130 10.06 8.90 -30.74
C ASP A 130 8.87 7.97 -31.02
N ILE A 131 9.16 6.77 -31.54
CA ILE A 131 8.13 5.75 -31.79
C ILE A 131 7.49 5.30 -30.47
N ALA A 132 8.29 5.00 -29.44
CA ALA A 132 7.78 4.59 -28.14
C ALA A 132 6.92 5.69 -27.47
N PHE A 133 7.34 6.95 -27.58
CA PHE A 133 6.60 8.11 -27.05
C PHE A 133 5.24 8.27 -27.73
N ARG A 134 5.19 8.20 -29.07
CA ARG A 134 3.93 8.30 -29.83
C ARG A 134 2.99 7.15 -29.52
N ILE A 135 3.50 5.93 -29.38
CA ILE A 135 2.70 4.77 -28.99
C ILE A 135 2.12 4.98 -27.59
N TYR A 136 2.92 5.49 -26.64
CA TYR A 136 2.43 5.81 -25.30
C TYR A 136 1.33 6.86 -25.32
N ALA A 137 1.53 7.96 -26.04
CA ALA A 137 0.53 9.02 -26.19
C ALA A 137 -0.78 8.48 -26.80
N ALA A 138 -0.68 7.66 -27.85
CA ALA A 138 -1.83 7.01 -28.47
C ALA A 138 -2.53 6.04 -27.49
N ALA A 139 -1.77 5.27 -26.72
CA ALA A 139 -2.30 4.36 -25.71
C ALA A 139 -3.04 5.11 -24.59
N THR A 140 -2.52 6.24 -24.12
CA THR A 140 -3.19 7.11 -23.14
C THR A 140 -4.53 7.62 -23.67
N ILE A 141 -4.59 8.03 -24.94
CA ILE A 141 -5.84 8.47 -25.57
C ILE A 141 -6.83 7.30 -25.72
N LEU A 142 -6.37 6.13 -26.16
CA LEU A 142 -7.21 4.93 -26.25
C LEU A 142 -7.81 4.54 -24.89
N GLU A 143 -7.04 4.69 -23.82
CA GLU A 143 -7.53 4.44 -22.47
C GLU A 143 -8.58 5.47 -22.03
N LEU A 144 -8.42 6.75 -22.39
CA LEU A 144 -9.44 7.77 -22.17
C LEU A 144 -10.74 7.49 -22.93
N LEU A 145 -10.65 6.94 -24.15
CA LEU A 145 -11.83 6.55 -24.93
C LEU A 145 -12.62 5.41 -24.27
N ALA A 146 -12.00 4.64 -23.38
CA ALA A 146 -12.67 3.59 -22.62
C ALA A 146 -13.52 4.14 -21.44
N GLU A 147 -13.37 5.42 -21.09
CA GLU A 147 -14.07 6.03 -19.94
C GLU A 147 -15.60 5.95 -20.01
N PRO A 148 -16.26 6.29 -21.13
CA PRO A 148 -17.72 6.22 -21.18
C PRO A 148 -18.23 4.81 -20.89
N ALA A 149 -17.53 3.79 -21.40
CA ALA A 149 -17.88 2.40 -21.16
C ALA A 149 -17.61 2.00 -19.69
N PHE A 150 -16.48 2.43 -19.13
CA PHE A 150 -16.14 2.20 -17.72
C PHE A 150 -17.22 2.73 -16.78
N VAL A 151 -17.66 3.98 -16.98
CA VAL A 151 -18.63 4.59 -16.07
C VAL A 151 -20.00 3.87 -16.13
N VAL A 152 -20.43 3.42 -17.31
CA VAL A 152 -21.66 2.62 -17.44
C VAL A 152 -21.55 1.29 -16.69
N ILE A 153 -20.44 0.58 -16.86
CA ILE A 153 -20.15 -0.69 -16.15
C ILE A 153 -20.17 -0.46 -14.62
N GLN A 154 -19.57 0.64 -14.16
CA GLN A 154 -19.53 1.00 -12.75
C GLN A 154 -20.92 1.37 -12.20
N GLN A 155 -21.71 2.16 -12.93
CA GLN A 155 -23.08 2.55 -12.52
C GLN A 155 -24.01 1.34 -12.43
N LYS A 156 -23.85 0.36 -13.33
CA LYS A 156 -24.65 -0.86 -13.40
C LYS A 156 -24.09 -2.01 -12.54
N ALA A 157 -23.04 -1.74 -11.76
CA ALA A 157 -22.41 -2.70 -10.85
C ALA A 157 -21.96 -4.01 -11.53
N LEU A 158 -21.51 -3.95 -12.78
CA LEU A 158 -21.00 -5.09 -13.54
C LEU A 158 -19.55 -5.44 -13.11
N TYR A 159 -19.35 -5.75 -11.83
CA TYR A 159 -18.03 -5.97 -11.23
C TYR A 159 -17.27 -7.15 -11.86
N ALA A 160 -17.98 -8.19 -12.31
CA ALA A 160 -17.38 -9.35 -12.95
C ALA A 160 -16.75 -9.00 -14.32
N ASP A 161 -17.47 -8.23 -15.14
CA ASP A 161 -16.96 -7.77 -16.44
C ASP A 161 -15.80 -6.79 -16.26
N ARG A 162 -15.88 -5.93 -15.24
CA ARG A 162 -14.77 -5.05 -14.85
C ARG A 162 -13.51 -5.83 -14.49
N ALA A 163 -13.62 -6.79 -13.57
CA ALA A 163 -12.49 -7.60 -13.12
C ALA A 163 -11.87 -8.41 -14.26
N ARG A 164 -12.71 -8.97 -15.16
CA ARG A 164 -12.24 -9.69 -16.36
C ARG A 164 -11.46 -8.78 -17.30
N ALA A 165 -11.99 -7.59 -17.61
CA ALA A 165 -11.34 -6.65 -18.51
C ALA A 165 -9.99 -6.16 -17.96
N GLU A 166 -9.93 -5.76 -16.69
CA GLU A 166 -8.69 -5.30 -16.05
C GLU A 166 -7.62 -6.41 -16.00
N THR A 167 -8.02 -7.65 -15.69
CA THR A 167 -7.10 -8.80 -15.63
C THR A 167 -6.56 -9.17 -17.01
N LEU A 168 -7.43 -9.27 -18.02
CA LEU A 168 -7.03 -9.62 -19.38
C LEU A 168 -6.16 -8.53 -20.02
N ALA A 169 -6.47 -7.26 -19.78
CA ALA A 169 -5.66 -6.14 -20.23
C ALA A 169 -4.25 -6.16 -19.58
N ALA A 170 -4.17 -6.40 -18.27
CA ALA A 170 -2.89 -6.52 -17.56
C ALA A 170 -2.05 -7.70 -18.07
N MET A 171 -2.67 -8.85 -18.33
CA MET A 171 -1.99 -9.99 -18.96
C MET A 171 -1.49 -9.63 -20.36
N ALA A 172 -2.32 -8.99 -21.18
CA ALA A 172 -1.96 -8.57 -22.53
C ALA A 172 -0.75 -7.61 -22.52
N ARG A 173 -0.69 -6.69 -21.56
CA ARG A 173 0.46 -5.79 -21.34
C ARG A 173 1.75 -6.57 -21.11
N CYS A 174 1.73 -7.52 -20.18
CA CYS A 174 2.91 -8.31 -19.82
C CYS A 174 3.37 -9.21 -20.97
N PHE A 175 2.44 -9.92 -21.61
CA PHE A 175 2.78 -10.82 -22.71
C PHE A 175 3.32 -10.07 -23.92
N SER A 176 2.67 -8.97 -24.34
CA SER A 176 3.14 -8.19 -25.48
C SER A 176 4.51 -7.54 -25.20
N ALA A 177 4.75 -7.01 -24.01
CA ALA A 177 6.06 -6.50 -23.62
C ALA A 177 7.14 -7.59 -23.65
N CYS A 178 6.88 -8.77 -23.07
CA CYS A 178 7.82 -9.89 -23.09
C CYS A 178 8.08 -10.40 -24.52
N ILE A 179 7.04 -10.55 -25.34
CA ILE A 179 7.15 -11.01 -26.73
C ILE A 179 8.02 -10.03 -27.54
N VAL A 180 7.77 -8.73 -27.44
CA VAL A 180 8.55 -7.71 -28.16
C VAL A 180 9.99 -7.68 -27.66
N ALA A 181 10.23 -7.82 -26.35
CA ALA A 181 11.58 -7.89 -25.79
C ALA A 181 12.36 -9.11 -26.31
N VAL A 182 11.74 -10.30 -26.33
CA VAL A 182 12.36 -11.54 -26.81
C VAL A 182 12.62 -11.49 -28.32
N ILE A 183 11.67 -10.97 -29.12
CA ILE A 183 11.86 -10.81 -30.56
C ILE A 183 12.96 -9.79 -30.85
N GLY A 184 12.98 -8.67 -30.14
CA GLY A 184 14.03 -7.65 -30.26
C GLY A 184 15.41 -8.23 -29.97
N HIS A 185 15.53 -9.03 -28.92
CA HIS A 185 16.77 -9.74 -28.59
C HIS A 185 17.17 -10.75 -29.69
N LYS A 186 16.23 -11.57 -30.18
CA LYS A 186 16.51 -12.55 -31.25
C LYS A 186 16.90 -11.91 -32.58
N ARG A 187 16.41 -10.69 -32.86
CA ARG A 187 16.72 -9.93 -34.09
C ARG A 187 17.93 -9.01 -33.93
N HIS A 188 18.69 -9.11 -32.83
CA HIS A 188 19.84 -8.24 -32.53
C HIS A 188 19.51 -6.74 -32.60
N MET A 189 18.25 -6.37 -32.31
CA MET A 189 17.87 -4.96 -32.25
C MET A 189 18.51 -4.31 -31.03
N ALA A 190 18.88 -3.03 -31.15
CA ALA A 190 19.35 -2.26 -30.01
C ALA A 190 18.31 -2.28 -28.88
N PRO A 191 18.72 -2.53 -27.62
CA PRO A 191 17.81 -2.43 -26.48
C PRO A 191 17.08 -1.09 -26.51
N SER A 192 15.75 -1.11 -26.37
CA SER A 192 14.91 0.07 -26.51
C SER A 192 13.72 0.06 -25.55
N VAL A 193 13.03 1.19 -25.44
CA VAL A 193 11.82 1.38 -24.61
C VAL A 193 10.57 0.80 -25.28
N LEU A 194 10.68 0.40 -26.54
CA LEU A 194 9.58 -0.10 -27.38
C LEU A 194 8.75 -1.24 -26.76
N PRO A 195 9.33 -2.26 -26.08
CA PRO A 195 8.54 -3.33 -25.45
C PRO A 195 7.49 -2.81 -24.47
N PHE A 196 7.82 -1.78 -23.69
CA PHE A 196 6.90 -1.18 -22.73
C PHE A 196 5.78 -0.39 -23.40
N ALA A 197 6.12 0.36 -24.45
CA ALA A 197 5.15 1.13 -25.20
C ALA A 197 4.13 0.23 -25.89
N VAL A 198 4.58 -0.83 -26.56
CA VAL A 198 3.70 -1.84 -27.17
C VAL A 198 2.87 -2.56 -26.10
N GLY A 199 3.50 -2.88 -24.96
CA GLY A 199 2.82 -3.34 -23.76
C GLY A 199 1.61 -2.49 -23.42
N GLN A 200 1.82 -1.19 -23.27
CA GLN A 200 0.77 -0.28 -22.86
C GLN A 200 -0.30 -0.04 -23.94
N ALA A 201 0.08 -0.06 -25.21
CA ALA A 201 -0.90 -0.03 -26.30
C ALA A 201 -1.81 -1.28 -26.29
N ALA A 202 -1.25 -2.46 -26.06
CA ALA A 202 -2.02 -3.71 -25.96
C ALA A 202 -2.98 -3.67 -24.76
N TYR A 203 -2.52 -3.15 -23.62
CA TYR A 203 -3.37 -2.92 -22.45
C TYR A 203 -4.58 -2.04 -22.80
N ALA A 204 -4.34 -0.85 -23.34
CA ALA A 204 -5.39 0.11 -23.66
C ALA A 204 -6.39 -0.44 -24.69
N ALA A 205 -5.91 -1.13 -25.72
CA ALA A 205 -6.75 -1.74 -26.75
C ALA A 205 -7.65 -2.86 -26.21
N VAL A 206 -7.09 -3.77 -25.40
CA VAL A 206 -7.86 -4.87 -24.79
C VAL A 206 -8.87 -4.32 -23.78
N LEU A 207 -8.48 -3.33 -22.98
CA LEU A 207 -9.37 -2.68 -22.01
C LEU A 207 -10.56 -2.02 -22.71
N LEU A 208 -10.31 -1.24 -23.76
CA LEU A 208 -11.35 -0.59 -24.56
C LEU A 208 -12.30 -1.62 -25.18
N ALA A 209 -11.76 -2.66 -25.82
CA ALA A 209 -12.57 -3.69 -26.46
C ALA A 209 -13.47 -4.43 -25.45
N LEU A 210 -12.92 -4.85 -24.31
CA LEU A 210 -13.64 -5.61 -23.29
C LEU A 210 -14.66 -4.77 -22.52
N TYR A 211 -14.46 -3.45 -22.38
CA TYR A 211 -15.49 -2.56 -21.84
C TYR A 211 -16.58 -2.23 -22.85
N LEU A 212 -16.23 -2.09 -24.13
CA LEU A 212 -17.19 -1.72 -25.16
C LEU A 212 -18.21 -2.84 -25.43
N VAL A 213 -17.80 -4.12 -25.37
CA VAL A 213 -18.68 -5.26 -25.66
C VAL A 213 -19.90 -5.35 -24.72
N PRO A 214 -19.77 -5.35 -23.39
CA PRO A 214 -20.92 -5.36 -22.47
C PRO A 214 -21.80 -4.11 -22.63
N VAL A 215 -21.19 -2.95 -22.83
CA VAL A 215 -21.91 -1.67 -22.94
C VAL A 215 -22.72 -1.58 -24.23
N LEU A 216 -22.20 -2.09 -25.35
CA LEU A 216 -22.94 -2.19 -26.61
C LEU A 216 -24.15 -3.13 -26.49
N ARG A 217 -24.02 -4.24 -25.76
CA ARG A 217 -25.15 -5.15 -25.48
C ARG A 217 -26.21 -4.46 -24.64
N LEU A 218 -25.80 -3.71 -23.61
CA LEU A 218 -26.71 -2.99 -22.73
C LEU A 218 -27.39 -1.79 -23.42
N SER A 219 -26.66 -1.09 -24.29
CA SER A 219 -27.17 0.02 -25.11
C SER A 219 -28.34 -0.42 -26.01
N ARG A 220 -28.26 -1.63 -26.58
CA ARG A 220 -29.36 -2.21 -27.36
C ARG A 220 -30.59 -2.57 -26.50
N GLY A 221 -30.39 -2.96 -25.24
CA GLY A 221 -31.47 -3.31 -24.32
C GLY A 221 -32.18 -2.11 -23.70
N GLU A 222 -31.44 -1.07 -23.32
CA GLU A 222 -31.96 0.11 -22.59
C GLU A 222 -32.09 1.38 -23.44
N LYS A 223 -31.79 1.31 -24.76
CA LYS A 223 -31.90 2.41 -25.74
C LYS A 223 -31.10 3.69 -25.39
N PHE A 224 -29.94 3.56 -24.74
CA PHE A 224 -29.01 4.69 -24.55
C PHE A 224 -27.93 4.72 -25.64
N SER A 225 -27.41 5.91 -25.96
CA SER A 225 -26.30 6.09 -26.91
C SER A 225 -24.97 6.13 -26.17
N ILE A 226 -23.94 5.48 -26.72
CA ILE A 226 -22.57 5.60 -26.22
C ILE A 226 -21.99 6.98 -26.59
N ALA A 227 -22.42 7.54 -27.73
CA ALA A 227 -22.07 8.89 -28.16
C ALA A 227 -22.87 9.95 -27.37
N PRO A 228 -22.31 11.16 -27.19
CA PRO A 228 -22.97 12.19 -26.40
C PRO A 228 -24.23 12.68 -27.11
N ARG A 229 -25.39 12.50 -26.47
CA ARG A 229 -26.70 12.88 -27.00
C ARG A 229 -27.31 13.99 -26.13
N LYS A 230 -27.96 14.98 -26.76
CA LYS A 230 -28.80 15.94 -26.04
C LYS A 230 -29.98 15.18 -25.42
N LEU A 231 -30.28 15.42 -24.15
CA LEU A 231 -31.47 14.83 -23.53
C LEU A 231 -32.72 15.47 -24.14
N ASP A 232 -33.69 14.65 -24.55
CA ASP A 232 -34.91 15.12 -25.22
C ASP A 232 -35.69 16.07 -24.30
N ALA A 233 -36.15 17.20 -24.88
CA ALA A 233 -36.76 18.32 -24.17
C ALA A 233 -38.05 17.97 -23.40
N ASP A 234 -38.71 16.85 -23.75
CA ASP A 234 -39.94 16.39 -23.09
C ASP A 234 -39.71 15.83 -21.68
N ALA A 235 -38.47 15.51 -21.30
CA ALA A 235 -38.11 15.20 -19.91
C ALA A 235 -37.82 16.46 -19.08
N ILE A 236 -37.73 17.63 -19.73
CA ILE A 236 -37.36 18.93 -19.14
C ILE A 236 -38.61 19.79 -18.87
N THR A 237 -39.75 19.49 -19.51
CA THR A 237 -40.96 20.33 -19.54
C THR A 237 -41.86 20.26 -18.30
N THR A 238 -41.63 19.35 -17.35
CA THR A 238 -42.40 19.35 -16.09
C THR A 238 -41.59 19.98 -14.94
N GLY A 239 -41.65 21.32 -14.86
CA GLY A 239 -41.26 22.08 -13.66
C GLY A 239 -39.85 22.65 -13.68
N ASN A 240 -39.73 23.95 -13.98
CA ASN A 240 -38.68 24.90 -13.55
C ASN A 240 -37.19 24.44 -13.58
N ASN A 241 -36.84 23.49 -14.45
CA ASN A 241 -35.55 22.78 -14.47
C ASN A 241 -34.52 23.34 -15.47
N ASN A 242 -34.77 24.49 -16.10
CA ASN A 242 -33.76 25.19 -16.92
C ASN A 242 -32.53 25.62 -16.07
N ARG A 243 -32.63 25.52 -14.74
CA ARG A 243 -31.55 25.76 -13.78
C ARG A 243 -30.68 24.53 -13.51
N THR A 244 -31.08 23.32 -13.90
CA THR A 244 -30.51 22.05 -13.39
C THR A 244 -29.45 21.43 -14.31
N TYR A 245 -29.39 21.84 -15.59
CA TYR A 245 -28.42 21.37 -16.57
C TYR A 245 -27.71 22.52 -17.31
N TYR A 246 -26.40 22.41 -17.55
CA TYR A 246 -25.66 23.23 -18.52
C TYR A 246 -25.80 22.62 -19.91
N ALA A 247 -26.20 23.46 -20.88
CA ALA A 247 -26.32 23.13 -22.30
C ALA A 247 -27.14 21.87 -22.63
N GLN A 248 -28.13 21.51 -21.78
CA GLN A 248 -28.96 20.30 -21.92
C GLN A 248 -28.16 18.98 -21.99
N ARG A 249 -26.90 18.99 -21.54
CA ARG A 249 -25.98 17.83 -21.59
C ARG A 249 -25.33 17.51 -20.26
N PHE A 250 -25.07 18.51 -19.43
CA PHE A 250 -24.31 18.34 -18.18
C PHE A 250 -25.14 18.74 -16.96
N HIS A 251 -25.31 17.84 -16.00
CA HIS A 251 -26.05 18.13 -14.77
C HIS A 251 -25.22 19.04 -13.84
N LYS A 252 -25.78 20.19 -13.42
CA LYS A 252 -25.00 21.22 -12.68
C LYS A 252 -24.50 20.74 -11.32
N ALA A 253 -25.30 19.96 -10.59
CA ALA A 253 -24.94 19.50 -9.25
C ALA A 253 -23.81 18.47 -9.28
N ILE A 254 -23.83 17.54 -10.24
CA ILE A 254 -22.77 16.55 -10.42
C ILE A 254 -21.50 17.21 -10.95
N LEU A 255 -21.63 18.21 -11.84
CA LEU A 255 -20.48 18.98 -12.29
C LEU A 255 -19.82 19.77 -11.16
N GLY A 256 -20.62 20.47 -10.33
CA GLY A 256 -20.12 21.17 -9.15
C GLY A 256 -19.43 20.22 -8.16
N LEU A 257 -20.03 19.06 -7.90
CA LEU A 257 -19.44 18.01 -7.09
C LEU A 257 -18.12 17.48 -7.69
N ALA A 258 -18.08 17.22 -9.00
CA ALA A 258 -16.89 16.77 -9.71
C ALA A 258 -15.77 17.81 -9.63
N THR A 259 -16.08 19.10 -9.75
CA THR A 259 -15.12 20.19 -9.56
C THR A 259 -14.60 20.23 -8.13
N THR A 260 -15.45 20.13 -7.11
CA THR A 260 -15.01 20.08 -5.71
C THR A 260 -14.11 18.87 -5.44
N MET A 261 -14.50 17.69 -5.93
CA MET A 261 -13.69 16.46 -5.83
C MET A 261 -12.40 16.55 -6.63
N TYR A 262 -12.37 17.29 -7.75
CA TYR A 262 -11.17 17.54 -8.52
C TYR A 262 -10.16 18.38 -7.73
N VAL A 263 -10.59 19.52 -7.21
CA VAL A 263 -9.77 20.37 -6.35
C VAL A 263 -9.26 19.58 -5.14
N GLN A 264 -10.13 18.80 -4.50
CA GLN A 264 -9.74 17.94 -3.39
C GLN A 264 -8.69 16.89 -3.77
N SER A 265 -8.81 16.24 -4.94
CA SER A 265 -7.80 15.28 -5.42
C SER A 265 -6.45 15.93 -5.72
N VAL A 266 -6.44 17.15 -6.25
CA VAL A 266 -5.21 17.93 -6.46
C VAL A 266 -4.52 18.20 -5.11
N PHE A 267 -5.25 18.73 -4.13
CA PHE A 267 -4.72 18.94 -2.78
C PHE A 267 -4.26 17.62 -2.14
N LYS A 268 -5.03 16.55 -2.33
CA LYS A 268 -4.66 15.22 -1.84
C LYS A 268 -3.36 14.74 -2.48
N LEU A 269 -3.15 14.96 -3.77
CA LEU A 269 -1.90 14.60 -4.44
C LEU A 269 -0.71 15.35 -3.85
N PHE A 270 -0.84 16.66 -3.59
CA PHE A 270 0.20 17.40 -2.89
C PHE A 270 0.44 16.89 -1.47
N LEU A 271 -0.61 16.47 -0.75
CA LEU A 271 -0.49 15.90 0.59
C LEU A 271 0.12 14.50 0.61
N THR A 272 -0.10 13.68 -0.42
CA THR A 272 0.35 12.28 -0.44
C THR A 272 1.67 12.08 -1.18
N GLN A 273 1.93 12.88 -2.22
CA GLN A 273 3.14 12.82 -3.04
C GLN A 273 4.05 14.03 -2.82
N GLY A 274 3.77 14.87 -1.81
CA GLY A 274 4.56 16.06 -1.49
C GLY A 274 6.03 15.74 -1.30
N ASP A 275 6.36 14.64 -0.61
CA ASP A 275 7.75 14.21 -0.39
C ASP A 275 8.45 13.88 -1.73
N ALA A 276 7.76 13.22 -2.67
CA ALA A 276 8.31 12.89 -3.99
C ALA A 276 8.46 14.13 -4.89
N LEU A 277 7.52 15.08 -4.80
CA LEU A 277 7.60 16.37 -5.51
C LEU A 277 8.77 17.20 -4.98
N ILE A 278 8.90 17.34 -3.67
CA ILE A 278 9.99 18.05 -3.01
C ILE A 278 11.34 17.41 -3.37
N LEU A 279 11.42 16.08 -3.39
CA LEU A 279 12.59 15.34 -3.88
C LEU A 279 12.92 15.74 -5.33
N SER A 280 11.92 15.74 -6.22
CA SER A 280 12.09 16.11 -7.63
C SER A 280 12.62 17.54 -7.81
N PHE A 281 12.24 18.48 -6.96
CA PHE A 281 12.67 19.88 -7.05
C PHE A 281 14.04 20.13 -6.42
N LEU A 282 14.38 19.43 -5.34
CA LEU A 282 15.60 19.70 -4.56
C LEU A 282 16.81 18.87 -4.99
N SER A 283 16.62 17.74 -5.68
CA SER A 283 17.70 16.78 -5.94
C SER A 283 18.08 16.65 -7.41
N SER A 284 19.33 16.28 -7.67
CA SER A 284 19.84 16.05 -9.03
C SER A 284 19.21 14.81 -9.68
N LEU A 285 19.15 14.75 -11.02
CA LEU A 285 18.64 13.57 -11.74
C LEU A 285 19.39 12.27 -11.36
N ALA A 286 20.68 12.37 -11.08
CA ALA A 286 21.49 11.22 -10.66
C ALA A 286 21.09 10.72 -9.26
N ASP A 287 20.85 11.63 -8.31
CA ASP A 287 20.38 11.29 -6.96
C ASP A 287 18.95 10.73 -6.98
N GLN A 288 18.08 11.28 -7.84
CA GLN A 288 16.73 10.76 -8.04
C GLN A 288 16.76 9.32 -8.57
N GLY A 289 17.60 9.04 -9.57
CA GLY A 289 17.79 7.70 -10.12
C GLY A 289 18.33 6.71 -9.09
N ALA A 290 19.33 7.12 -8.31
CA ALA A 290 19.89 6.30 -7.23
C ALA A 290 18.86 6.04 -6.12
N PHE A 291 18.14 7.07 -5.67
CA PHE A 291 17.06 6.97 -4.69
C PHE A 291 15.93 6.05 -5.18
N ALA A 292 15.50 6.21 -6.43
CA ALA A 292 14.47 5.37 -7.04
C ALA A 292 14.93 3.91 -7.10
N LEU A 293 16.19 3.64 -7.43
CA LEU A 293 16.77 2.30 -7.42
C LEU A 293 16.76 1.71 -6.00
N ALA A 294 17.26 2.45 -5.01
CA ALA A 294 17.28 2.00 -3.62
C ALA A 294 15.86 1.78 -3.06
N SER A 295 14.90 2.64 -3.41
CA SER A 295 13.49 2.47 -3.03
C SER A 295 12.86 1.24 -3.70
N ASN A 296 13.21 0.96 -4.96
CA ASN A 296 12.71 -0.20 -5.70
C ASN A 296 13.25 -1.54 -5.18
N TYR A 297 14.48 -1.60 -4.67
CA TYR A 297 15.04 -2.83 -4.10
C TYR A 297 14.87 -2.89 -2.59
N GLY A 298 15.21 -1.83 -1.86
CA GLY A 298 15.06 -1.75 -0.42
C GLY A 298 13.60 -1.72 0.04
N GLY A 299 12.70 -1.12 -0.74
CA GLY A 299 11.25 -1.13 -0.47
C GLY A 299 10.55 -2.45 -0.82
N LEU A 300 11.29 -3.47 -1.31
CA LEU A 300 10.71 -4.78 -1.62
C LEU A 300 10.17 -5.46 -0.36
N LEU A 301 10.93 -5.44 0.74
CA LEU A 301 10.48 -6.04 2.01
C LEU A 301 9.19 -5.37 2.50
N ALA A 302 9.12 -4.04 2.40
CA ALA A 302 7.92 -3.28 2.75
C ALA A 302 6.72 -3.69 1.89
N ARG A 303 6.91 -3.86 0.57
CA ARG A 303 5.84 -4.27 -0.34
C ARG A 303 5.43 -5.74 -0.18
N LEU A 304 6.37 -6.65 -0.02
CA LEU A 304 6.08 -8.09 0.01
C LEU A 304 5.55 -8.54 1.37
N VAL A 305 6.02 -7.94 2.46
CA VAL A 305 5.73 -8.42 3.83
C VAL A 305 4.92 -7.40 4.62
N PHE A 306 5.40 -6.16 4.74
CA PHE A 306 4.76 -5.19 5.65
C PHE A 306 3.39 -4.72 5.18
N GLN A 307 3.24 -4.35 3.90
CA GLN A 307 1.98 -3.87 3.35
C GLN A 307 0.83 -4.90 3.49
N PRO A 308 1.03 -6.20 3.17
CA PRO A 308 0.00 -7.21 3.43
C PRO A 308 -0.37 -7.37 4.89
N VAL A 309 0.62 -7.35 5.78
CA VAL A 309 0.38 -7.44 7.22
C VAL A 309 -0.41 -6.21 7.68
N GLU A 310 -0.03 -5.01 7.26
CA GLU A 310 -0.70 -3.75 7.57
C GLU A 310 -2.19 -3.74 7.14
N GLU A 311 -2.48 -4.13 5.90
CA GLU A 311 -3.85 -4.23 5.40
C GLU A 311 -4.68 -5.26 6.17
N SER A 312 -4.07 -6.41 6.46
CA SER A 312 -4.69 -7.44 7.27
C SER A 312 -4.94 -6.98 8.71
N SER A 313 -4.02 -6.21 9.29
CA SER A 313 -4.16 -5.64 10.63
C SER A 313 -5.30 -4.63 10.70
N ARG A 314 -5.48 -3.77 9.69
CA ARG A 314 -6.65 -2.86 9.62
C ARG A 314 -7.97 -3.61 9.72
N ASN A 315 -8.10 -4.71 8.98
CA ASN A 315 -9.29 -5.57 9.04
C ASN A 315 -9.45 -6.23 10.42
N MET A 316 -8.36 -6.67 11.05
CA MET A 316 -8.41 -7.27 12.38
C MET A 316 -8.81 -6.27 13.46
N PHE A 317 -8.21 -5.09 13.48
CA PHE A 317 -8.56 -4.01 14.40
C PHE A 317 -10.01 -3.57 14.20
N GLY A 318 -10.42 -3.36 12.95
CA GLY A 318 -11.80 -3.06 12.59
C GLY A 318 -12.77 -4.08 13.17
N ARG A 319 -12.52 -5.39 13.01
CA ARG A 319 -13.40 -6.45 13.54
C ARG A 319 -13.42 -6.53 15.08
N LEU A 320 -12.27 -6.39 15.73
CA LEU A 320 -12.18 -6.45 17.20
C LEU A 320 -12.90 -5.26 17.85
N LEU A 321 -12.85 -4.08 17.20
CA LEU A 321 -13.31 -2.82 17.78
C LEU A 321 -14.68 -2.33 17.25
N SER A 322 -15.14 -2.76 16.06
CA SER A 322 -16.42 -2.33 15.46
C SER A 322 -17.66 -2.95 16.09
N SER A 323 -17.51 -4.05 16.83
CA SER A 323 -18.63 -4.72 17.52
C SER A 323 -19.22 -3.92 18.70
N SER A 324 -18.74 -2.68 18.93
CA SER A 324 -19.25 -1.73 19.92
C SER A 324 -20.41 -0.85 19.38
N SER A 325 -20.53 -0.66 18.06
CA SER A 325 -21.45 0.36 17.50
C SER A 325 -22.91 -0.09 17.30
N SER A 326 -23.21 -1.39 17.34
CA SER A 326 -24.58 -1.91 17.12
C SER A 326 -25.52 -1.84 18.33
N SER A 327 -25.09 -1.25 19.46
CA SER A 327 -25.92 -1.14 20.68
C SER A 327 -26.43 0.29 20.97
N ALA A 328 -26.14 1.27 20.11
CA ALA A 328 -26.53 2.67 20.33
C ALA A 328 -27.91 3.04 19.74
N SER A 329 -28.63 2.11 19.11
CA SER A 329 -29.93 2.37 18.46
C SER A 329 -31.00 1.31 18.76
N SER A 330 -31.21 1.01 20.04
CA SER A 330 -32.48 0.44 20.48
C SER A 330 -32.86 1.00 21.85
N THR A 331 -33.83 1.91 21.82
CA THR A 331 -34.64 2.42 22.92
C THR A 331 -35.01 1.29 23.91
N GLN A 332 -34.92 1.60 25.21
CA GLN A 332 -35.24 0.78 26.40
C GLN A 332 -34.25 -0.37 26.73
N ARG A 333 -33.37 -0.13 27.70
CA ARG A 333 -32.74 -1.19 28.50
C ARG A 333 -32.95 -0.95 29.99
N GLN A 334 -33.40 -1.99 30.68
CA GLN A 334 -33.52 -2.11 32.14
C GLN A 334 -32.15 -1.97 32.84
N PRO A 335 -32.10 -1.58 34.13
CA PRO A 335 -30.88 -1.09 34.78
C PRO A 335 -29.92 -2.17 35.34
N THR A 336 -30.08 -3.46 35.01
CA THR A 336 -29.40 -4.54 35.78
C THR A 336 -28.20 -5.23 35.12
N ASP A 337 -27.89 -4.99 33.83
CA ASP A 337 -26.81 -5.70 33.10
C ASP A 337 -25.68 -4.80 32.55
N THR A 338 -25.36 -3.71 33.24
CA THR A 338 -24.35 -2.74 32.77
C THR A 338 -22.90 -3.22 32.97
N LYS A 339 -22.62 -4.05 33.99
CA LYS A 339 -21.24 -4.47 34.32
C LYS A 339 -20.67 -5.57 33.40
N SER A 340 -21.51 -6.48 32.90
CA SER A 340 -21.07 -7.60 32.04
C SER A 340 -20.68 -7.14 30.63
N ASN A 341 -21.39 -6.15 30.09
CA ASN A 341 -21.11 -5.57 28.77
C ASN A 341 -19.79 -4.78 28.74
N THR A 342 -19.49 -4.02 29.80
CA THR A 342 -18.25 -3.25 29.92
C THR A 342 -17.02 -4.15 30.05
N ALA A 343 -17.11 -5.25 30.79
CA ALA A 343 -16.02 -6.23 30.91
C ALA A 343 -15.71 -6.93 29.58
N ALA A 344 -16.75 -7.26 28.80
CA ALA A 344 -16.60 -7.87 27.48
C ALA A 344 -16.00 -6.89 26.45
N GLU A 345 -16.32 -5.61 26.54
CA GLU A 345 -15.74 -4.55 25.71
C GLU A 345 -14.26 -4.31 26.05
N HIS A 346 -13.94 -4.22 27.34
CA HIS A 346 -12.56 -4.09 27.81
C HIS A 346 -11.68 -5.28 27.38
N ALA A 347 -12.21 -6.51 27.42
CA ALA A 347 -11.50 -7.70 26.95
C ALA A 347 -11.13 -7.62 25.46
N LYS A 348 -12.00 -7.05 24.61
CA LYS A 348 -11.72 -6.84 23.17
C LYS A 348 -10.63 -5.80 22.93
N ILE A 349 -10.63 -4.71 23.72
CA ILE A 349 -9.59 -3.67 23.65
C ILE A 349 -8.23 -4.26 24.04
N VAL A 350 -8.17 -5.01 25.14
CA VAL A 350 -6.95 -5.71 25.57
C VAL A 350 -6.47 -6.68 24.49
N GLN A 351 -7.38 -7.40 23.82
CA GLN A 351 -7.03 -8.29 22.72
C GLN A 351 -6.46 -7.53 21.50
N ALA A 352 -7.03 -6.39 21.13
CA ALA A 352 -6.53 -5.55 20.04
C ALA A 352 -5.14 -4.96 20.35
N LEU A 353 -4.94 -4.46 21.57
CA LEU A 353 -3.65 -3.94 22.03
C LEU A 353 -2.60 -5.06 22.12
N LYS A 354 -2.98 -6.26 22.53
CA LYS A 354 -2.09 -7.43 22.52
C LYS A 354 -1.66 -7.81 21.10
N TYR A 355 -2.58 -7.76 20.14
CA TYR A 355 -2.24 -8.00 18.73
C TYR A 355 -1.29 -6.92 18.18
N LEU A 356 -1.55 -5.64 18.47
CA LEU A 356 -0.63 -4.53 18.12
C LEU A 356 0.76 -4.73 18.73
N THR A 357 0.82 -5.05 20.03
CA THR A 357 2.06 -5.31 20.78
C THR A 357 2.84 -6.46 20.18
N ASN A 358 2.20 -7.61 19.94
CA ASN A 358 2.85 -8.78 19.35
C ASN A 358 3.39 -8.50 17.95
N THR A 359 2.68 -7.70 17.16
CA THR A 359 3.10 -7.35 15.80
C THR A 359 4.28 -6.36 15.83
N LEU A 360 4.26 -5.37 16.72
CA LEU A 360 5.38 -4.46 16.96
C LEU A 360 6.62 -5.20 17.47
N HIS A 361 6.43 -6.14 18.40
CA HIS A 361 7.50 -7.00 18.93
C HIS A 361 8.15 -7.82 17.81
N PHE A 362 7.34 -8.46 16.96
CA PHE A 362 7.82 -9.18 15.78
C PHE A 362 8.65 -8.28 14.85
N TYR A 363 8.18 -7.06 14.55
CA TYR A 363 8.91 -6.11 13.72
C TYR A 363 10.20 -5.62 14.37
N ASN A 364 10.21 -5.40 15.68
CA ASN A 364 11.42 -5.01 16.39
C ASN A 364 12.45 -6.16 16.43
N ILE A 365 12.03 -7.41 16.59
CA ILE A 365 12.94 -8.57 16.43
C ILE A 365 13.51 -8.61 15.00
N LEU A 366 12.66 -8.46 13.99
CA LEU A 366 13.08 -8.44 12.58
C LEU A 366 14.02 -7.27 12.27
N SER A 367 13.90 -6.15 12.99
CA SER A 367 14.77 -4.99 12.82
C SER A 367 16.23 -5.25 13.21
N LEU A 368 16.50 -6.15 14.15
CA LEU A 368 17.86 -6.44 14.64
C LEU A 368 18.81 -6.90 13.51
N PRO A 369 18.51 -7.96 12.74
CA PRO A 369 19.37 -8.35 11.62
C PRO A 369 19.37 -7.29 10.49
N LEU A 370 18.27 -6.53 10.31
CA LEU A 370 18.20 -5.47 9.29
C LEU A 370 19.10 -4.28 9.61
N VAL A 371 19.30 -3.95 10.88
CA VAL A 371 20.15 -2.83 11.30
C VAL A 371 21.61 -3.26 11.42
N SER A 372 21.86 -4.49 11.86
CA SER A 372 23.21 -4.97 12.15
C SER A 372 23.90 -5.65 10.98
N ILE A 373 23.18 -6.48 10.21
CA ILE A 373 23.78 -7.36 9.20
C ILE A 373 23.48 -6.84 7.78
N ALA A 374 22.23 -6.46 7.52
CA ALA A 374 21.80 -6.08 6.17
C ALA A 374 22.58 -4.91 5.54
N PRO A 375 23.04 -3.85 6.24
CA PRO A 375 23.81 -2.77 5.61
C PRO A 375 25.13 -3.26 4.99
N HIS A 376 25.67 -4.37 5.49
CA HIS A 376 26.93 -4.94 5.02
C HIS A 376 26.74 -6.02 3.95
N ILE A 377 25.64 -6.77 4.00
CA ILE A 377 25.33 -7.81 3.00
C ILE A 377 24.67 -7.22 1.76
N LEU A 378 23.76 -6.27 1.93
CA LEU A 378 22.87 -5.83 0.86
C LEU A 378 23.63 -5.22 -0.33
N PRO A 379 24.68 -4.39 -0.16
CA PRO A 379 25.51 -3.92 -1.27
C PRO A 379 26.21 -5.05 -2.04
N LEU A 380 26.64 -6.11 -1.35
CA LEU A 380 27.31 -7.28 -1.96
C LEU A 380 26.33 -8.11 -2.79
N VAL A 381 25.17 -8.41 -2.23
CA VAL A 381 24.10 -9.17 -2.90
C VAL A 381 23.59 -8.40 -4.12
N VAL A 382 23.38 -7.11 -3.97
CA VAL A 382 22.83 -6.27 -5.04
C VAL A 382 23.84 -6.01 -6.17
N ARG A 383 25.15 -5.99 -5.89
CA ARG A 383 26.19 -6.03 -6.95
C ARG A 383 26.06 -7.27 -7.85
N HIS A 384 25.74 -8.42 -7.27
CA HIS A 384 25.57 -9.67 -8.02
C HIS A 384 24.25 -9.69 -8.80
N ILE A 385 23.18 -9.15 -8.23
CA ILE A 385 21.84 -9.14 -8.86
C ILE A 385 21.74 -8.10 -9.98
N MET A 386 22.30 -6.89 -9.81
CA MET A 386 22.14 -5.79 -10.77
C MET A 386 23.25 -5.74 -11.84
N GLY A 387 24.35 -6.46 -11.62
CA GLY A 387 25.54 -6.40 -12.48
C GLY A 387 26.43 -5.18 -12.18
N ALA A 388 27.73 -5.30 -12.49
CA ALA A 388 28.76 -4.34 -12.08
C ALA A 388 28.53 -2.89 -12.60
N ARG A 389 27.73 -2.70 -13.65
CA ARG A 389 27.46 -1.39 -14.27
C ARG A 389 26.62 -0.45 -13.40
N TRP A 390 25.88 -0.97 -12.43
CA TRP A 390 25.03 -0.19 -11.52
C TRP A 390 25.65 0.06 -10.15
N TYR A 391 26.84 -0.49 -9.90
CA TYR A 391 27.45 -0.46 -8.59
C TYR A 391 28.45 0.68 -8.49
N THR A 392 28.01 1.80 -7.90
CA THR A 392 28.88 2.90 -7.47
C THR A 392 29.00 2.92 -5.95
N PRO A 393 30.08 3.49 -5.38
CA PRO A 393 30.21 3.68 -3.94
C PRO A 393 29.00 4.41 -3.31
N SER A 394 28.45 5.40 -4.03
CA SER A 394 27.25 6.13 -3.60
C SER A 394 26.01 5.24 -3.56
N THR A 395 25.85 4.31 -4.51
CA THR A 395 24.74 3.34 -4.52
C THR A 395 24.87 2.34 -3.37
N ALA A 396 26.08 1.87 -3.08
CA ALA A 396 26.35 0.98 -1.95
C ALA A 396 26.03 1.65 -0.59
N SER A 397 26.49 2.89 -0.42
CA SER A 397 26.21 3.70 0.77
C SER A 397 24.71 3.95 0.93
N LEU A 398 24.02 4.36 -0.14
CA LEU A 398 22.58 4.57 -0.16
C LEU A 398 21.79 3.33 0.25
N LEU A 399 22.15 2.18 -0.29
CA LEU A 399 21.49 0.91 0.00
C LEU A 399 21.72 0.47 1.45
N GLY A 400 22.91 0.74 1.99
CA GLY A 400 23.22 0.55 3.40
C GLY A 400 22.39 1.47 4.32
N VAL A 401 22.25 2.75 3.97
CA VAL A 401 21.41 3.69 4.72
C VAL A 401 19.93 3.30 4.66
N TYR A 402 19.47 2.78 3.52
CA TYR A 402 18.09 2.33 3.34
C TYR A 402 17.73 1.18 4.31
N CYS A 403 18.68 0.32 4.69
CA CYS A 403 18.43 -0.72 5.70
C CYS A 403 17.95 -0.15 7.05
N TYR A 404 18.41 1.04 7.43
CA TYR A 404 17.95 1.72 8.65
C TYR A 404 16.56 2.35 8.49
N TYR A 405 16.14 2.63 7.27
CA TYR A 405 14.81 3.15 6.96
C TYR A 405 13.72 2.07 7.04
N ILE A 406 14.05 0.81 6.72
CA ILE A 406 13.11 -0.32 6.69
C ILE A 406 12.38 -0.56 8.04
N PRO A 407 13.06 -0.60 9.21
CA PRO A 407 12.37 -0.73 10.49
C PRO A 407 11.39 0.40 10.78
N LEU A 408 11.73 1.65 10.42
CA LEU A 408 10.84 2.80 10.60
C LEU A 408 9.56 2.65 9.78
N MET A 409 9.68 2.18 8.52
CA MET A 409 8.49 1.89 7.69
C MET A 409 7.61 0.81 8.32
N ALA A 410 8.20 -0.24 8.89
CA ALA A 410 7.45 -1.33 9.52
C ALA A 410 6.63 -0.85 10.72
N VAL A 411 7.28 -0.12 11.64
CA VAL A 411 6.63 0.43 12.84
C VAL A 411 5.59 1.49 12.47
N ASN A 412 5.90 2.36 11.51
CA ASN A 412 4.96 3.36 11.02
C ASN A 412 3.69 2.72 10.45
N GLY A 413 3.83 1.72 9.58
CA GLY A 413 2.69 1.06 8.92
C GLY A 413 1.72 0.43 9.93
N ILE A 414 2.21 -0.33 10.90
CA ILE A 414 1.31 -0.98 11.88
C ILE A 414 0.65 0.01 12.84
N LEU A 415 1.35 1.09 13.22
CA LEU A 415 0.76 2.15 14.03
C LEU A 415 -0.31 2.90 13.24
N ASP A 416 -0.06 3.22 11.98
CA ASP A 416 -1.05 3.88 11.11
C ASP A 416 -2.27 2.97 10.86
N ALA A 417 -2.06 1.65 10.68
CA ALA A 417 -3.15 0.68 10.60
C ALA A 417 -4.04 0.69 11.85
N PHE A 418 -3.45 0.82 13.04
CA PHE A 418 -4.22 0.95 14.28
C PHE A 418 -4.96 2.29 14.35
N VAL A 419 -4.25 3.41 14.15
CA VAL A 419 -4.83 4.76 14.18
C VAL A 419 -6.01 4.86 13.21
N THR A 420 -5.83 4.45 11.96
CA THR A 420 -6.89 4.51 10.94
C THR A 420 -8.09 3.63 11.24
N SER A 421 -7.91 2.58 12.04
CA SER A 421 -9.01 1.69 12.44
C SER A 421 -9.83 2.21 13.62
N VAL A 422 -9.26 3.10 14.45
CA VAL A 422 -9.90 3.59 15.69
C VAL A 422 -10.21 5.08 15.69
N ALA A 423 -9.57 5.86 14.83
CA ALA A 423 -9.68 7.31 14.82
C ALA A 423 -11.03 7.78 14.24
N THR A 424 -11.60 8.81 14.88
CA THR A 424 -12.79 9.50 14.38
C THR A 424 -12.47 10.34 13.14
N PRO A 425 -13.47 10.72 12.32
CA PRO A 425 -13.25 11.60 11.16
C PRO A 425 -12.56 12.93 11.51
N ALA A 426 -12.84 13.49 12.69
CA ALA A 426 -12.19 14.71 13.18
C ALA A 426 -10.70 14.48 13.47
N GLN A 427 -10.35 13.37 14.13
CA GLN A 427 -8.96 13.00 14.41
C GLN A 427 -8.18 12.67 13.13
N LEU A 428 -8.80 12.02 12.13
CA LEU A 428 -8.20 11.76 10.82
C LEU A 428 -7.93 13.07 10.04
N ARG A 429 -8.80 14.07 10.18
CA ARG A 429 -8.55 15.41 9.61
C ARG A 429 -7.36 16.09 10.30
N THR A 430 -7.28 16.03 11.63
CA THR A 430 -6.13 16.53 12.39
C THR A 430 -4.84 15.80 11.98
N GLN A 431 -4.88 14.48 11.82
CA GLN A 431 -3.76 13.69 11.30
C GLN A 431 -3.32 14.21 9.92
N SER A 432 -4.26 14.50 9.03
CA SER A 432 -3.96 15.04 7.69
C SER A 432 -3.25 16.40 7.72
N ILE A 433 -3.60 17.27 8.68
CA ILE A 433 -2.91 18.55 8.88
C ILE A 433 -1.48 18.32 9.42
N TRP A 434 -1.31 17.40 10.38
CA TRP A 434 0.03 17.05 10.87
C TRP A 434 0.91 16.43 9.79
N MET A 435 0.34 15.61 8.90
CA MET A 435 1.05 15.06 7.74
C MET A 435 1.60 16.17 6.83
N LEU A 436 0.86 17.26 6.61
CA LEU A 436 1.35 18.42 5.86
C LEU A 436 2.56 19.07 6.54
N LEU A 437 2.52 19.24 7.86
CA LEU A 437 3.65 19.78 8.62
C LEU A 437 4.87 18.86 8.55
N PHE A 438 4.68 17.54 8.57
CA PHE A 438 5.76 16.58 8.44
C PHE A 438 6.40 16.62 7.05
N THR A 439 5.62 16.74 5.97
CA THR A 439 6.13 16.96 4.61
C THR A 439 6.91 18.27 4.48
N ALA A 440 6.44 19.36 5.11
CA ALA A 440 7.21 20.61 5.15
C ALA A 440 8.54 20.44 5.90
N SER A 441 8.54 19.74 7.03
CA SER A 441 9.76 19.43 7.78
C SER A 441 10.72 18.54 6.99
N TYR A 442 10.20 17.57 6.23
CA TYR A 442 10.97 16.74 5.30
C TYR A 442 11.70 17.61 4.29
N GLY A 443 11.02 18.58 3.67
CA GLY A 443 11.66 19.48 2.69
C GLY A 443 12.78 20.32 3.27
N ILE A 444 12.61 20.83 4.50
CA ILE A 444 13.66 21.58 5.20
C ILE A 444 14.88 20.69 5.50
N VAL A 445 14.64 19.48 6.01
CA VAL A 445 15.72 18.53 6.33
C VAL A 445 16.41 18.04 5.06
N ALA A 446 15.66 17.73 4.00
CA ALA A 446 16.19 17.33 2.70
C ALA A 446 17.06 18.44 2.09
N TRP A 447 16.58 19.69 2.10
CA TRP A 447 17.36 20.83 1.65
C TRP A 447 18.65 20.99 2.45
N ALA A 448 18.61 20.87 3.79
CA ALA A 448 19.79 20.95 4.62
C ALA A 448 20.79 19.80 4.36
N MET A 449 20.31 18.57 4.21
CA MET A 449 21.14 17.39 3.94
C MET A 449 21.82 17.46 2.57
N LEU A 450 21.14 18.02 1.57
CA LEU A 450 21.68 18.20 0.23
C LEU A 450 22.65 19.38 0.12
N THR A 451 22.30 20.54 0.68
CA THR A 451 23.08 21.77 0.51
C THR A 451 24.20 21.92 1.53
N LYS A 452 23.93 21.67 2.82
CA LYS A 452 24.88 21.92 3.92
C LYS A 452 25.79 20.73 4.17
N PHE A 453 25.25 19.51 4.08
CA PHE A 453 26.00 18.28 4.40
C PHE A 453 26.49 17.51 3.17
N GLN A 454 26.04 17.87 1.96
CA GLN A 454 26.44 17.24 0.68
C GLN A 454 26.33 15.70 0.69
N LEU A 455 25.35 15.16 1.41
CA LEU A 455 25.14 13.71 1.58
C LEU A 455 24.49 13.03 0.36
N GLY A 456 24.20 13.79 -0.71
CA GLY A 456 23.57 13.31 -1.94
C GLY A 456 22.30 12.48 -1.70
N ALA A 457 22.09 11.45 -2.51
CA ALA A 457 20.97 10.50 -2.38
C ALA A 457 20.83 9.87 -0.98
N ALA A 458 21.93 9.63 -0.25
CA ALA A 458 21.85 9.06 1.10
C ALA A 458 21.23 10.04 2.10
N GLY A 459 21.49 11.35 1.93
CA GLY A 459 20.86 12.41 2.71
C GLY A 459 19.33 12.47 2.53
N LEU A 460 18.83 12.13 1.33
CA LEU A 460 17.40 12.06 1.03
C LEU A 460 16.70 10.91 1.77
N VAL A 461 17.35 9.75 1.89
CA VAL A 461 16.86 8.65 2.73
C VAL A 461 16.86 9.07 4.20
N GLY A 462 17.92 9.75 4.65
CA GLY A 462 17.99 10.32 6.00
C GLY A 462 16.84 11.30 6.29
N ALA A 463 16.51 12.19 5.36
CA ALA A 463 15.37 13.10 5.49
C ALA A 463 14.04 12.33 5.60
N ASN A 464 13.86 11.26 4.81
CA ASN A 464 12.70 10.38 4.93
C ASN A 464 12.64 9.62 6.26
N MET A 465 13.80 9.24 6.82
CA MET A 465 13.86 8.65 8.15
C MET A 465 13.37 9.63 9.24
N VAL A 466 13.75 10.91 9.15
CA VAL A 466 13.24 11.95 10.06
C VAL A 466 11.73 12.12 9.91
N ASN A 467 11.23 12.18 8.68
CA ASN A 467 9.79 12.26 8.39
C ASN A 467 9.03 11.07 9.01
N MET A 468 9.51 9.85 8.79
CA MET A 468 8.90 8.65 9.40
C MET A 468 9.01 8.65 10.92
N GLY A 469 10.11 9.14 11.49
CA GLY A 469 10.29 9.31 12.93
C GLY A 469 9.22 10.22 13.53
N LEU A 470 8.97 11.39 12.94
CA LEU A 470 7.91 12.31 13.36
C LEU A 470 6.52 11.67 13.30
N ARG A 471 6.24 10.94 12.22
CA ARG A 471 4.97 10.20 12.06
C ARG A 471 4.79 9.10 13.11
N ILE A 472 5.85 8.37 13.45
CA ILE A 472 5.84 7.35 14.51
C ILE A 472 5.58 8.01 15.86
N VAL A 473 6.28 9.11 16.20
CA VAL A 473 6.07 9.85 17.46
C VAL A 473 4.63 10.31 17.57
N TRP A 474 4.06 10.91 16.52
CA TRP A 474 2.67 11.34 16.52
C TRP A 474 1.71 10.17 16.75
N SER A 475 1.94 9.04 16.08
CA SER A 475 1.08 7.85 16.20
C SER A 475 1.18 7.25 17.60
N ILE A 476 2.38 7.18 18.20
CA ILE A 476 2.58 6.73 19.58
C ILE A 476 1.85 7.65 20.56
N VAL A 477 1.91 8.97 20.37
CA VAL A 477 1.17 9.94 21.19
C VAL A 477 -0.34 9.72 21.08
N PHE A 478 -0.86 9.49 19.87
CA PHE A 478 -2.26 9.17 19.65
C PHE A 478 -2.67 7.87 20.35
N VAL A 479 -1.93 6.77 20.16
CA VAL A 479 -2.23 5.49 20.81
C VAL A 479 -2.17 5.62 22.33
N ARG A 480 -1.21 6.37 22.87
CA ARG A 480 -1.11 6.63 24.31
C ARG A 480 -2.33 7.36 24.85
N GLN A 481 -2.83 8.36 24.13
CA GLN A 481 -4.04 9.10 24.52
C GLN A 481 -5.27 8.18 24.44
N TRP A 482 -5.41 7.45 23.35
CA TRP A 482 -6.50 6.50 23.13
C TRP A 482 -6.54 5.41 24.21
N VAL A 483 -5.40 4.80 24.55
CA VAL A 483 -5.31 3.79 25.63
C VAL A 483 -5.73 4.41 26.95
N ARG A 484 -5.25 5.61 27.29
CA ARG A 484 -5.61 6.30 28.55
C ARG A 484 -7.09 6.62 28.67
N GLU A 485 -7.77 6.89 27.56
CA GLU A 485 -9.21 7.15 27.56
C GLU A 485 -10.01 5.89 27.88
N HIS A 486 -9.55 4.72 27.40
CA HIS A 486 -10.23 3.43 27.57
C HIS A 486 -9.80 2.65 28.82
N ASP A 487 -8.66 3.01 29.43
CA ASP A 487 -8.11 2.43 30.67
C ASP A 487 -8.79 2.97 31.94
N ARG A 488 -9.54 4.08 31.84
CA ARG A 488 -10.24 4.74 32.96
C ARG A 488 -11.36 3.91 33.60
N VAL A 489 -11.67 2.74 33.06
CA VAL A 489 -12.89 2.00 33.40
C VAL A 489 -12.67 0.89 34.42
N ASP A 490 -11.48 0.27 34.58
CA ASP A 490 -11.37 -0.85 35.56
C ASP A 490 -9.94 -1.38 35.95
N SER A 491 -8.86 -0.60 36.02
CA SER A 491 -7.57 -1.16 36.54
C SER A 491 -6.55 -0.17 37.12
N ASP A 492 -6.06 -0.49 38.32
CA ASP A 492 -4.93 0.15 39.03
C ASP A 492 -3.55 -0.02 38.34
N LYS A 493 -3.48 -0.77 37.24
CA LYS A 493 -2.26 -1.04 36.49
C LYS A 493 -2.44 -0.62 35.03
N GLY A 494 -2.07 0.63 34.73
CA GLY A 494 -2.37 1.18 33.41
C GLY A 494 -1.76 0.39 32.24
N LEU A 495 -2.54 0.22 31.17
CA LEU A 495 -2.26 -0.67 30.02
C LEU A 495 -1.08 -0.24 29.14
N TRP A 496 -0.72 1.05 29.16
CA TRP A 496 0.32 1.60 28.30
C TRP A 496 1.75 1.11 28.63
N LYS A 497 2.11 1.06 29.91
CA LYS A 497 3.48 0.68 30.32
C LYS A 497 3.82 -0.78 29.96
N PRO A 498 2.94 -1.77 30.24
CA PRO A 498 3.13 -3.14 29.77
C PRO A 498 3.21 -3.23 28.24
N MET A 499 2.31 -2.56 27.51
CA MET A 499 2.29 -2.56 26.05
C MET A 499 3.64 -2.13 25.45
N VAL A 500 4.23 -1.04 25.94
CA VAL A 500 5.53 -0.55 25.46
C VAL A 500 6.65 -1.52 25.82
N ARG A 501 6.66 -2.07 27.04
CA ARG A 501 7.68 -3.01 27.49
C ARG A 501 7.64 -4.31 26.69
N ASP A 502 6.45 -4.84 26.45
CA ASP A 502 6.23 -6.12 25.76
C ASP A 502 6.36 -5.99 24.24
N SER A 503 6.42 -4.76 23.71
CA SER A 503 6.73 -4.51 22.29
C SER A 503 8.23 -4.49 22.01
N LEU A 504 9.08 -4.39 23.04
CA LEU A 504 10.53 -4.27 22.89
C LEU A 504 11.19 -5.66 22.94
N PRO A 505 12.16 -5.93 22.05
CA PRO A 505 12.88 -7.19 22.04
C PRO A 505 13.73 -7.35 23.30
N ALA A 506 14.07 -8.60 23.61
CA ALA A 506 14.92 -8.94 24.74
C ALA A 506 16.24 -8.17 24.70
N GLY A 507 16.62 -7.58 25.83
CA GLY A 507 17.81 -6.73 25.95
C GLY A 507 19.10 -7.44 25.52
N SER A 508 19.21 -8.75 25.73
CA SER A 508 20.35 -9.57 25.25
C SER A 508 20.49 -9.54 23.73
N SER A 509 19.39 -9.69 22.99
CA SER A 509 19.39 -9.64 21.53
C SER A 509 19.76 -8.26 21.00
N VAL A 510 19.32 -7.19 21.68
CA VAL A 510 19.68 -5.80 21.36
C VAL A 510 21.16 -5.55 21.60
N ILE A 511 21.70 -6.01 22.73
CA ILE A 511 23.13 -5.87 23.06
C ILE A 511 24.00 -6.60 22.04
N VAL A 512 23.65 -7.85 21.68
CA VAL A 512 24.40 -8.62 20.67
C VAL A 512 24.33 -7.96 19.30
N ALA A 513 23.16 -7.45 18.89
CA ALA A 513 23.02 -6.67 17.66
C ALA A 513 23.90 -5.40 17.67
N ALA A 514 23.92 -4.67 18.79
CA ALA A 514 24.75 -3.46 18.94
C ALA A 514 26.25 -3.78 18.87
N LEU A 515 26.70 -4.82 19.58
CA LEU A 515 28.09 -5.28 19.56
C LEU A 515 28.51 -5.75 18.16
N LEU A 516 27.63 -6.49 17.47
CA LEU A 516 27.88 -6.92 16.10
C LEU A 516 28.00 -5.74 15.14
N THR A 517 27.10 -4.76 15.27
CA THR A 517 27.13 -3.53 14.45
C THR A 517 28.42 -2.74 14.69
N LEU A 518 28.84 -2.60 15.95
CA LEU A 518 30.07 -1.93 16.31
C LEU A 518 31.30 -2.67 15.75
N GLY A 519 31.36 -3.99 15.92
CA GLY A 519 32.45 -4.82 15.41
C GLY A 519 32.59 -4.76 13.89
N LEU A 520 31.47 -4.85 13.17
CA LEU A 520 31.47 -4.74 11.70
C LEU A 520 31.85 -3.33 11.23
N ARG A 521 31.45 -2.27 11.95
CA ARG A 521 31.85 -0.88 11.63
C ARG A 521 33.34 -0.65 11.85
N LEU A 522 33.89 -1.10 12.98
CA LEU A 522 35.32 -0.94 13.29
C LEU A 522 36.20 -1.63 12.25
N GLN A 523 35.82 -2.83 11.82
CA GLN A 523 36.55 -3.56 10.78
C GLN A 523 36.37 -2.94 9.39
N ALA A 524 35.23 -2.33 9.10
CA ALA A 524 35.00 -1.60 7.86
C ALA A 524 35.82 -0.30 7.77
N THR A 525 35.98 0.42 8.88
CA THR A 525 36.82 1.65 8.93
C THR A 525 38.32 1.39 8.81
N GLY A 526 38.79 0.18 9.11
CA GLY A 526 40.19 -0.24 8.95
C GLY A 526 40.60 -0.63 7.51
N ARG A 527 39.66 -0.65 6.55
CA ARG A 527 39.94 -0.95 5.14
C ARG A 527 40.24 0.34 4.37
N THR A 528 41.51 0.67 4.22
CA THR A 528 42.00 1.70 3.27
C THR A 528 42.40 1.05 1.93
N ASP A 529 41.75 1.51 0.84
CA ASP A 529 42.17 1.52 -0.57
C ASP A 529 42.60 0.26 -1.35
N GLY A 530 42.55 -0.95 -0.78
CA GLY A 530 42.67 -2.20 -1.55
C GLY A 530 41.31 -2.74 -2.01
N GLY A 531 41.18 -3.21 -3.25
CA GLY A 531 39.93 -3.69 -3.86
C GLY A 531 39.08 -4.63 -2.98
N LEU A 532 37.79 -4.72 -3.32
CA LEU A 532 36.73 -5.45 -2.63
C LEU A 532 36.93 -6.99 -2.61
N GLU A 533 38.12 -7.49 -2.31
CA GLU A 533 38.34 -8.88 -1.98
C GLU A 533 37.70 -9.16 -0.61
N LEU A 534 36.83 -10.18 -0.58
CA LEU A 534 36.23 -10.68 0.63
C LEU A 534 37.34 -11.21 1.54
N ASP A 535 37.90 -10.35 2.37
CA ASP A 535 38.81 -10.75 3.43
C ASP A 535 38.12 -11.84 4.27
N ARG A 536 38.81 -12.98 4.39
CA ARG A 536 38.32 -14.17 5.10
C ARG A 536 37.97 -13.82 6.54
N GLN A 537 38.63 -12.81 7.13
CA GLN A 537 38.33 -12.32 8.47
C GLN A 537 36.97 -11.61 8.55
N PHE A 538 36.64 -10.76 7.57
CA PHE A 538 35.35 -10.07 7.51
C PHE A 538 34.20 -11.04 7.27
N LEU A 539 34.38 -12.02 6.37
CA LEU A 539 33.38 -13.05 6.15
C LEU A 539 33.22 -13.95 7.39
N GLY A 540 34.31 -14.26 8.09
CA GLY A 540 34.31 -14.96 9.36
C GLY A 540 33.52 -14.22 10.45
N LEU A 541 33.77 -12.92 10.62
CA LEU A 541 33.01 -12.10 11.58
C LEU A 541 31.53 -12.00 11.22
N LEU A 542 31.20 -11.85 9.94
CA LEU A 542 29.83 -11.74 9.47
C LEU A 542 29.05 -13.05 9.68
N THR A 543 29.65 -14.20 9.33
CA THR A 543 29.05 -15.52 9.53
C THR A 543 28.90 -15.88 11.01
N ALA A 544 29.92 -15.63 11.83
CA ALA A 544 29.84 -15.79 13.28
C ALA A 544 28.78 -14.87 13.89
N GLY A 545 28.70 -13.62 13.43
CA GLY A 545 27.69 -12.64 13.84
C GLY A 545 26.26 -13.06 13.51
N ILE A 546 26.02 -13.61 12.31
CA ILE A 546 24.71 -14.17 11.91
C ILE A 546 24.31 -15.31 12.84
N VAL A 547 25.22 -16.25 13.12
CA VAL A 547 24.94 -17.40 13.98
C VAL A 547 24.69 -16.96 15.42
N LEU A 548 25.51 -16.04 15.94
CA LEU A 548 25.37 -15.51 17.29
C LEU A 548 24.07 -14.73 17.47
N LEU A 549 23.77 -13.79 16.56
CA LEU A 549 22.51 -13.04 16.61
C LEU A 549 21.30 -13.95 16.43
N GLY A 550 21.36 -14.90 15.48
CA GLY A 550 20.27 -15.86 15.26
C GLY A 550 20.01 -16.73 16.49
N SER A 551 21.05 -17.35 17.04
CA SER A 551 20.93 -18.20 18.23
C SER A 551 20.46 -17.43 19.46
N THR A 552 20.94 -16.20 19.68
CA THR A 552 20.47 -15.37 20.80
C THR A 552 19.02 -14.94 20.64
N ILE A 553 18.58 -14.55 19.44
CA ILE A 553 17.16 -14.26 19.18
C ILE A 553 16.32 -15.51 19.43
N LEU A 554 16.70 -16.68 18.91
CA LEU A 554 15.95 -17.92 19.11
C LEU A 554 15.86 -18.32 20.59
N PHE A 555 16.92 -18.10 21.36
CA PHE A 555 16.96 -18.45 22.79
C PHE A 555 16.19 -17.44 23.65
N ALA A 556 16.44 -16.14 23.46
CA ALA A 556 15.84 -15.07 24.26
C ALA A 556 14.35 -14.86 23.95
N GLU A 557 13.94 -15.06 22.71
CA GLU A 557 12.55 -14.90 22.25
C GLU A 557 11.81 -16.23 22.10
N ARG A 558 12.33 -17.31 22.71
CA ARG A 558 11.80 -18.67 22.55
C ARG A 558 10.29 -18.76 22.83
N ASP A 559 9.85 -18.15 23.92
CA ASP A 559 8.43 -18.20 24.34
C ASP A 559 7.52 -17.47 23.34
N PHE A 560 8.00 -16.37 22.74
CA PHE A 560 7.27 -15.64 21.71
C PHE A 560 7.13 -16.47 20.43
N TRP A 561 8.23 -17.06 19.94
CA TRP A 561 8.20 -17.90 18.74
C TRP A 561 7.34 -19.14 18.90
N LEU A 562 7.37 -19.80 20.07
CA LEU A 562 6.52 -20.95 20.35
C LEU A 562 5.03 -20.59 20.33
N GLN A 563 4.64 -19.44 20.90
CA GLN A 563 3.27 -18.95 20.85
C GLN A 563 2.83 -18.62 19.41
N MET A 564 3.70 -17.98 18.63
CA MET A 564 3.43 -17.68 17.23
C MET A 564 3.25 -18.96 16.41
N LEU A 565 4.12 -19.95 16.61
CA LEU A 565 4.08 -21.23 15.90
C LEU A 565 2.84 -22.05 16.28
N GLN A 566 2.44 -22.06 17.55
CA GLN A 566 1.17 -22.64 18.01
C GLN A 566 -0.07 -21.96 17.38
N SER A 567 -0.01 -20.65 17.11
CA SER A 567 -1.11 -19.92 16.48
C SER A 567 -1.25 -20.20 14.97
N ILE A 568 -0.17 -20.64 14.32
CA ILE A 568 -0.09 -20.89 12.87
C ILE A 568 -0.29 -22.36 12.53
N VAL A 569 0.23 -23.28 13.35
CA VAL A 569 0.18 -24.72 13.08
C VAL A 569 -1.23 -25.27 13.37
N PRO A 570 -1.88 -25.94 12.40
CA PRO A 570 -3.15 -26.62 12.64
C PRO A 570 -3.03 -27.60 13.81
N GLN A 571 -4.00 -27.64 14.72
CA GLN A 571 -3.96 -28.46 15.95
C GLN A 571 -3.61 -29.95 15.68
N ARG A 572 -3.96 -30.47 14.49
CA ARG A 572 -3.62 -31.83 14.04
C ARG A 572 -2.12 -32.08 13.81
N LEU A 573 -1.36 -31.06 13.44
CA LEU A 573 0.10 -31.12 13.26
C LEU A 573 0.85 -30.78 14.55
N ALA A 574 0.29 -29.91 15.39
CA ALA A 574 0.86 -29.57 16.70
C ALA A 574 0.96 -30.80 17.63
N ALA A 575 0.02 -31.75 17.52
CA ALA A 575 0.04 -33.00 18.29
C ALA A 575 1.18 -33.96 17.91
N LYS A 576 1.82 -33.80 16.75
CA LYS A 576 2.93 -34.65 16.28
C LYS A 576 4.33 -34.09 16.60
N ILE A 577 4.43 -32.88 17.13
CA ILE A 577 5.72 -32.23 17.44
C ILE A 577 6.00 -32.34 18.95
N PRO A 578 7.02 -33.10 19.39
CA PRO A 578 7.36 -33.22 20.81
C PRO A 578 7.73 -31.85 21.39
N GLY A 579 7.04 -31.41 22.45
CA GLY A 579 7.33 -30.16 23.17
C GLY A 579 6.34 -29.01 22.94
N LEU A 580 5.46 -29.07 21.93
CA LEU A 580 4.46 -28.01 21.69
C LEU A 580 3.31 -28.00 22.70
N ASN A 581 3.04 -29.10 23.42
CA ASN A 581 1.87 -29.26 24.29
C ASN A 581 2.15 -29.13 25.81
N LYS A 582 3.39 -28.89 26.24
CA LYS A 582 3.73 -28.81 27.67
C LYS A 582 3.55 -27.40 28.23
N ARG A 583 2.30 -26.92 28.39
CA ARG A 583 2.00 -25.86 29.38
C ARG A 583 0.52 -25.67 29.75
N SER A 584 -0.42 -26.51 29.29
CA SER A 584 -1.85 -26.38 29.65
C SER A 584 -2.30 -27.25 30.84
N SER A 585 -1.43 -27.63 31.76
CA SER A 585 -1.83 -28.29 33.01
C SER A 585 -1.49 -27.41 34.22
N THR A 586 -2.32 -26.40 34.47
CA THR A 586 -2.40 -25.75 35.79
C THR A 586 -2.90 -26.77 36.82
N LYS A 587 -2.19 -26.83 37.96
CA LYS A 587 -2.44 -27.69 39.14
C LYS A 587 -3.93 -27.84 39.51
N PRO A 588 -4.41 -29.05 39.85
CA PRO A 588 -5.70 -29.20 40.52
C PRO A 588 -5.61 -28.72 41.98
N GLN A 589 -6.53 -27.85 42.38
CA GLN A 589 -6.83 -27.55 43.79
C GLN A 589 -7.34 -28.82 44.49
N PRO A 590 -6.96 -29.08 45.76
CA PRO A 590 -7.56 -30.17 46.52
C PRO A 590 -8.98 -29.81 46.97
N SER A 591 -9.92 -30.72 46.67
CA SER A 591 -11.33 -30.68 47.08
C SER A 591 -11.48 -30.91 48.58
N ASN A 592 -12.00 -29.92 49.30
CA ASN A 592 -12.56 -30.12 50.64
C ASN A 592 -14.05 -30.46 50.51
N THR A 593 -14.39 -31.73 50.70
CA THR A 593 -15.76 -32.19 50.96
C THR A 593 -15.73 -33.09 52.19
N THR A 594 -15.97 -32.50 53.35
CA THR A 594 -16.47 -33.22 54.53
C THR A 594 -18.00 -33.10 54.52
N GLY A 595 -18.66 -34.23 54.25
CA GLY A 595 -20.11 -34.35 54.29
C GLY A 595 -20.66 -34.32 55.71
N ASN A 596 -21.82 -33.69 55.86
CA ASN A 596 -22.65 -33.75 57.05
C ASN A 596 -23.79 -34.76 56.78
N PRO A 597 -23.91 -35.89 57.52
CA PRO A 597 -25.03 -36.79 57.37
C PRO A 597 -26.10 -36.42 58.40
N ASN A 598 -27.30 -36.07 57.94
CA ASN A 598 -28.58 -36.22 58.66
C ASN A 598 -29.68 -35.52 57.84
N THR A 599 -30.55 -36.29 57.19
CA THR A 599 -31.93 -36.54 57.65
C THR A 599 -32.73 -37.28 56.57
N SER A 600 -33.32 -38.37 57.02
CA SER A 600 -34.39 -39.17 56.41
C SER A 600 -35.71 -38.39 56.31
N THR A 601 -36.41 -38.51 55.19
CA THR A 601 -37.71 -39.19 55.06
C THR A 601 -38.13 -39.26 53.60
#